data_AF-A0A5Q4D8H1-F1
#
_entry.id   AF-A0A5Q4D8H1-F1
#
_cell.length_a   1.000
_cell.length_b   1.000
_cell.length_c   1.000
_cell.angle_alpha   90.00
_cell.angle_beta   90.00
_cell.angle_gamma   90.00
#
_symmetry.space_group_name_H-M   'P 1'
#
loop_
_entity.id
_entity.type
_entity.pdbx_description
1 polymer ?
#
loop_
_entity_poly.entity_id
_entity_poly.type
_entity_poly.pdbx_seq_one_letter_code
_entity_poly.pdbx_strand_id
1 'polypeptide(L)'
;MAQLDWFLARRYLASRKKGQFLSFITWIALGGITVGVTALNVVLGVMNGMQTELRDKILESTPHVIVLQTGGALRMSDWRSVMDTVLTVPDVEAAAPFLLTQVAVLRTADYVQTADLYGVSLEGTPEDAVTEMEEAIRLGVLALERTESGLAPVVVGGRLATRMGILTGDTLTIASLENVGTNPFGLSTPFTMSFEVTGTFDTGMYEYDTKNMYAPLEEVQAILGLRASDQVSGLRVRVADPWEANAAGERILDRLGRGYFTDSWITQNAPLFAALQLEKLAMGIILFLIVIVASFNIVSTLVMVVVDRTSEIGILKSMGMTDRGVLRVFLLQGLSIGVLGTLLGTIFGLLLCWFLDRFQPISIPPDVYFIERLPVAVNPSDVLLILGGSVLIALLATIYPALQASRLEPVEAIKRE
;
A
#
# COMPACT_ATOMS: atom_id res chain seq x y z
N MET A 1 36.02 -19.33 31.71
CA MET A 1 34.74 -18.86 32.28
C MET A 1 33.60 -18.91 31.26
N ALA A 2 33.69 -18.24 30.10
CA ALA A 2 32.62 -18.26 29.08
C ALA A 2 32.17 -19.67 28.61
N GLN A 3 33.07 -20.66 28.58
CA GLN A 3 32.73 -22.05 28.24
C GLN A 3 31.92 -22.77 29.33
N LEU A 4 32.11 -22.44 30.60
CA LEU A 4 31.37 -23.04 31.72
C LEU A 4 29.94 -22.46 31.76
N ASP A 5 29.82 -21.15 31.55
CA ASP A 5 28.54 -20.44 31.52
C ASP A 5 27.65 -20.97 30.39
N TRP A 6 28.22 -21.18 29.19
CA TRP A 6 27.51 -21.77 28.06
C TRP A 6 27.15 -23.26 28.28
N PHE A 7 28.07 -24.03 28.87
CA PHE A 7 27.84 -25.44 29.19
C PHE A 7 26.70 -25.62 30.20
N LEU A 8 26.66 -24.78 31.24
CA LEU A 8 25.59 -24.77 32.23
C LEU A 8 24.26 -24.36 31.58
N ALA A 9 24.21 -23.27 30.82
CA ALA A 9 23.00 -22.82 30.13
C ALA A 9 22.40 -23.93 29.23
N ARG A 10 23.23 -24.59 28.42
CA ARG A 10 22.79 -25.68 27.54
C ARG A 10 22.34 -26.92 28.32
N ARG A 11 22.97 -27.26 29.44
CA ARG A 11 22.58 -28.41 30.27
C ARG A 11 21.30 -28.14 31.07
N TYR A 12 21.09 -26.90 31.51
CA TYR A 12 19.83 -26.46 32.11
C TYR A 12 18.67 -26.53 31.11
N LEU A 13 18.91 -26.19 29.84
CA LEU A 13 17.94 -26.39 28.75
C LEU A 13 17.66 -27.87 28.42
N ALA A 14 18.57 -28.80 28.74
CA ALA A 14 18.53 -30.19 28.24
C ALA A 14 18.26 -31.29 29.29
N SER A 15 18.21 -31.00 30.60
CA SER A 15 18.16 -32.05 31.64
C SER A 15 16.77 -32.71 31.79
N ARG A 16 16.71 -34.00 31.43
CA ARG A 16 15.50 -34.84 31.30
C ARG A 16 15.00 -35.59 32.55
N LYS A 17 15.71 -35.61 33.70
CA LYS A 17 15.42 -36.61 34.76
C LYS A 17 14.48 -36.18 35.91
N LYS A 18 14.08 -34.91 36.02
CA LYS A 18 13.00 -34.40 36.90
C LYS A 18 12.22 -33.21 36.31
N GLY A 19 12.46 -32.88 35.03
CA GLY A 19 12.17 -31.56 34.42
C GLY A 19 11.17 -31.53 33.26
N GLN A 20 10.22 -32.48 33.15
CA GLN A 20 9.21 -32.46 32.10
C GLN A 20 8.31 -31.22 32.17
N PHE A 21 7.91 -30.78 33.37
CA PHE A 21 7.13 -29.54 33.56
C PHE A 21 7.93 -28.28 33.18
N LEU A 22 9.20 -28.18 33.61
CA LEU A 22 10.07 -27.05 33.27
C LEU A 22 10.31 -26.91 31.75
N SER A 23 10.49 -28.04 31.07
CA SER A 23 10.65 -28.07 29.62
C SER A 23 9.36 -27.62 28.91
N PHE A 24 8.19 -28.01 29.42
CA PHE A 24 6.91 -27.65 28.85
C PHE A 24 6.61 -26.14 28.95
N ILE A 25 6.88 -25.53 30.11
CA ILE A 25 6.65 -24.09 30.31
C ILE A 25 7.59 -23.26 29.42
N THR A 26 8.85 -23.70 29.27
CA THR A 26 9.80 -23.06 28.34
C THR A 26 9.29 -23.13 26.89
N TRP A 27 8.64 -24.22 26.48
CA TRP A 27 7.98 -24.33 25.18
C TRP A 27 6.81 -23.38 25.02
N ILE A 28 6.03 -23.12 26.08
CA ILE A 28 4.93 -22.15 26.05
C ILE A 28 5.49 -20.73 25.86
N ALA A 29 6.52 -20.34 26.63
CA ALA A 29 7.14 -19.03 26.50
C ALA A 29 7.76 -18.84 25.11
N LEU A 30 8.49 -19.85 24.61
CA LEU A 30 9.05 -19.86 23.27
C LEU A 30 7.95 -19.74 22.21
N GLY A 31 6.86 -20.50 22.35
CA GLY A 31 5.71 -20.48 21.45
C GLY A 31 5.03 -19.12 21.41
N GLY A 32 4.84 -18.46 22.56
CA GLY A 32 4.26 -17.12 22.64
C GLY A 32 5.06 -16.09 21.85
N ILE A 33 6.38 -16.05 22.02
CA ILE A 33 7.27 -15.15 21.26
C ILE A 33 7.23 -15.52 19.77
N THR A 34 7.35 -16.81 19.45
CA THR A 34 7.35 -17.31 18.06
C THR A 34 6.09 -16.88 17.33
N VAL A 35 4.92 -17.06 17.93
CA VAL A 35 3.62 -16.67 17.34
C VAL A 35 3.51 -15.16 17.21
N GLY A 36 3.87 -14.39 18.24
CA GLY A 36 3.82 -12.92 18.19
C GLY A 36 4.71 -12.34 17.10
N VAL A 37 5.95 -12.83 16.99
CA VAL A 37 6.91 -12.41 15.95
C VAL A 37 6.48 -12.87 14.56
N THR A 38 5.92 -14.08 14.43
CA THR A 38 5.35 -14.57 13.15
C THR A 38 4.25 -13.63 12.68
N ALA A 39 3.27 -13.33 13.56
CA ALA A 39 2.15 -12.45 13.24
C ALA A 39 2.62 -11.04 12.85
N LEU A 40 3.60 -10.48 13.57
CA LEU A 40 4.12 -9.16 13.29
C LEU A 40 4.79 -9.06 11.91
N ASN A 41 5.59 -10.06 11.52
CA ASN A 41 6.18 -10.11 10.18
C ASN A 41 5.13 -10.26 9.09
N VAL A 42 4.12 -11.12 9.30
CA VAL A 42 3.08 -11.39 8.30
C VAL A 42 2.20 -10.18 8.06
N VAL A 43 1.70 -9.54 9.13
CA VAL A 43 0.84 -8.37 9.00
C VAL A 43 1.58 -7.21 8.36
N LEU A 44 2.81 -6.89 8.80
CA LEU A 44 3.57 -5.83 8.14
C LEU A 44 3.91 -6.17 6.68
N GLY A 45 4.21 -7.44 6.38
CA GLY A 45 4.43 -7.90 5.01
C GLY A 45 3.21 -7.69 4.11
N VAL A 46 2.02 -8.07 4.58
CA VAL A 46 0.76 -7.85 3.86
C VAL A 46 0.48 -6.35 3.67
N MET A 47 0.64 -5.55 4.73
CA MET A 47 0.38 -4.10 4.65
C MET A 47 1.31 -3.41 3.65
N ASN A 48 2.61 -3.75 3.66
CA ASN A 48 3.56 -3.24 2.68
C ASN A 48 3.20 -3.69 1.26
N GLY A 49 2.77 -4.94 1.11
CA GLY A 49 2.32 -5.49 -0.17
C GLY A 49 1.13 -4.71 -0.72
N MET A 50 0.12 -4.48 0.11
CA MET A 50 -1.07 -3.70 -0.27
C MET A 50 -0.72 -2.27 -0.64
N GLN A 51 0.14 -1.61 0.15
CA GLN A 51 0.60 -0.25 -0.16
C GLN A 51 1.34 -0.18 -1.49
N THR A 52 2.18 -1.19 -1.78
CA THR A 52 2.96 -1.27 -3.02
C THR A 52 2.03 -1.49 -4.21
N GLU A 53 1.14 -2.48 -4.14
CA GLU A 53 0.19 -2.79 -5.20
C GLU A 53 -0.76 -1.61 -5.50
N LEU A 54 -1.32 -0.98 -4.46
CA LEU A 54 -2.17 0.20 -4.62
C LEU A 54 -1.41 1.35 -5.27
N ARG A 55 -0.16 1.58 -4.86
CA ARG A 55 0.69 2.61 -5.45
C ARG A 55 0.97 2.34 -6.91
N ASP A 56 1.38 1.11 -7.25
CA ASP A 56 1.78 0.76 -8.60
C ASP A 56 0.57 0.87 -9.55
N LYS A 57 -0.62 0.43 -9.12
CA LYS A 57 -1.88 0.66 -9.86
C LYS A 57 -2.23 2.13 -10.07
N ILE A 58 -1.98 2.98 -9.07
CA ILE A 58 -2.17 4.44 -9.22
C ILE A 58 -1.21 4.97 -10.29
N LEU A 59 0.07 4.57 -10.26
CA LEU A 59 1.07 5.02 -11.23
C LEU A 59 0.77 4.58 -12.67
N GLU A 60 0.28 3.34 -12.86
CA GLU A 60 -0.11 2.83 -14.19
C GLU A 60 -1.27 3.63 -14.79
N SER A 61 -2.20 4.08 -13.95
CA SER A 61 -3.46 4.70 -14.39
C SER A 61 -3.49 6.23 -14.32
N THR A 62 -2.45 6.87 -13.78
CA THR A 62 -2.43 8.33 -13.56
C THR A 62 -1.17 8.98 -14.13
N PRO A 63 -1.28 10.21 -14.67
CA PRO A 63 -0.09 10.96 -15.07
C PRO A 63 0.73 11.35 -13.84
N HIS A 64 2.06 11.42 -13.99
CA HIS A 64 2.93 11.75 -12.87
C HIS A 64 2.69 13.19 -12.37
N VAL A 65 2.51 14.13 -13.30
CA VAL A 65 2.21 15.53 -13.01
C VAL A 65 1.09 16.02 -13.92
N ILE A 66 0.17 16.81 -13.36
CA ILE A 66 -0.78 17.61 -14.14
C ILE A 66 -0.43 19.09 -14.02
N VAL A 67 -0.51 19.80 -15.15
CA VAL A 67 -0.31 21.24 -15.25
C VAL A 67 -1.67 21.86 -15.55
N LEU A 68 -2.13 22.74 -14.65
CA LEU A 68 -3.42 23.39 -14.74
C LEU A 68 -3.24 24.91 -14.77
N GLN A 69 -4.12 25.59 -15.50
CA GLN A 69 -4.16 27.06 -15.51
C GLN A 69 -5.01 27.57 -14.34
N THR A 70 -4.50 28.56 -13.61
CA THR A 70 -5.24 29.24 -12.56
C THR A 70 -6.36 30.10 -13.17
N GLY A 71 -7.58 29.96 -12.66
CA GLY A 71 -8.71 30.79 -13.09
C GLY A 71 -10.06 30.16 -12.76
N GLY A 72 -11.14 30.95 -12.85
CA GLY A 72 -12.49 30.52 -12.46
C GLY A 72 -13.09 29.40 -13.32
N ALA A 73 -12.60 29.22 -14.55
CA ALA A 73 -13.06 28.18 -15.47
C ALA A 73 -12.16 26.93 -15.49
N LEU A 74 -10.94 27.00 -14.91
CA LEU A 74 -9.93 25.94 -14.99
C LEU A 74 -9.75 25.38 -16.44
N ARG A 75 -9.73 26.29 -17.42
CA ARG A 75 -9.54 25.97 -18.84
C ARG A 75 -8.27 26.63 -19.37
N MET A 76 -7.55 25.90 -20.21
CA MET A 76 -6.31 26.32 -20.85
C MET A 76 -6.52 26.48 -22.36
N SER A 77 -6.32 27.69 -22.88
CA SER A 77 -6.48 28.02 -24.30
C SER A 77 -5.16 27.97 -25.10
N ASP A 78 -4.05 28.27 -24.45
CA ASP A 78 -2.70 28.35 -25.05
C ASP A 78 -1.89 27.06 -24.84
N TRP A 79 -2.59 25.93 -24.70
CA TRP A 79 -2.02 24.66 -24.25
C TRP A 79 -0.86 24.16 -25.12
N ARG A 80 -0.85 24.43 -26.43
CA ARG A 80 0.27 24.05 -27.31
C ARG A 80 1.57 24.76 -26.92
N SER A 81 1.51 26.07 -26.70
CA SER A 81 2.68 26.86 -26.29
C SER A 81 3.15 26.48 -24.88
N VAL A 82 2.20 26.19 -23.99
CA VAL A 82 2.51 25.70 -22.64
C VAL A 82 3.19 24.33 -22.73
N MET A 83 2.66 23.42 -23.55
CA MET A 83 3.21 22.07 -23.76
C MET A 83 4.62 22.11 -24.33
N ASP A 84 4.87 22.95 -25.35
CA ASP A 84 6.21 23.16 -25.89
C ASP A 84 7.19 23.60 -24.80
N THR A 85 6.75 24.47 -23.88
CA THR A 85 7.58 24.93 -22.76
C THR A 85 7.83 23.81 -21.75
N VAL A 86 6.80 23.03 -21.41
CA VAL A 86 6.89 21.89 -20.47
C VAL A 86 7.87 20.83 -20.98
N LEU A 87 7.84 20.52 -22.28
CA LEU A 87 8.75 19.55 -22.90
C LEU A 87 10.23 19.98 -22.86
N THR A 88 10.54 21.26 -22.62
CA THR A 88 11.94 21.72 -22.45
C THR A 88 12.49 21.55 -21.04
N VAL A 89 11.65 21.12 -20.08
CA VAL A 89 12.05 20.94 -18.68
C VAL A 89 12.83 19.63 -18.55
N PRO A 90 13.97 19.62 -17.85
CA PRO A 90 14.70 18.37 -17.58
C PRO A 90 13.83 17.34 -16.88
N ASP A 91 14.03 16.07 -17.23
CA ASP A 91 13.34 14.89 -16.70
C ASP A 91 11.87 14.73 -17.14
N VAL A 92 11.34 15.64 -17.97
CA VAL A 92 10.05 15.45 -18.66
C VAL A 92 10.27 14.56 -19.88
N GLU A 93 9.55 13.44 -19.94
CA GLU A 93 9.63 12.48 -21.05
C GLU A 93 8.53 12.73 -22.09
N ALA A 94 7.32 13.03 -21.62
CA ALA A 94 6.17 13.25 -22.49
C ALA A 94 5.18 14.23 -21.84
N ALA A 95 4.43 14.94 -22.67
CA ALA A 95 3.32 15.79 -22.25
C ALA A 95 2.18 15.70 -23.26
N ALA A 96 0.94 15.65 -22.77
CA ALA A 96 -0.25 15.55 -23.61
C ALA A 96 -1.39 16.43 -23.05
N PRO A 97 -2.19 17.08 -23.92
CA PRO A 97 -3.39 17.78 -23.48
C PRO A 97 -4.47 16.79 -23.04
N PHE A 98 -5.27 17.18 -22.07
CA PHE A 98 -6.44 16.41 -21.68
C PHE A 98 -7.63 17.31 -21.37
N LEU A 99 -8.81 16.73 -21.53
CA LEU A 99 -10.05 17.29 -21.04
C LEU A 99 -10.70 16.27 -20.09
N LEU A 100 -11.08 16.70 -18.89
CA LEU A 100 -11.90 15.91 -17.97
C LEU A 100 -13.20 16.65 -17.68
N THR A 101 -14.34 15.96 -17.82
CA THR A 101 -15.66 16.49 -17.49
C THR A 101 -16.57 15.38 -16.98
N GLN A 102 -17.57 15.73 -16.17
CA GLN A 102 -18.62 14.83 -15.72
C GLN A 102 -19.81 14.89 -16.66
N VAL A 103 -20.30 13.71 -17.07
CA VAL A 103 -21.39 13.57 -18.02
C VAL A 103 -22.46 12.63 -17.50
N ALA A 104 -23.69 12.84 -17.97
CA ALA A 104 -24.75 11.83 -17.86
C ALA A 104 -24.73 10.95 -19.11
N VAL A 105 -24.72 9.63 -18.91
CA VAL A 105 -24.68 8.61 -19.95
C VAL A 105 -26.05 7.94 -20.01
N LEU A 106 -26.66 7.99 -21.19
CA LEU A 106 -27.98 7.46 -21.47
C LEU A 106 -27.86 6.40 -22.55
N ARG A 107 -28.23 5.15 -22.20
CA ARG A 107 -28.44 4.09 -23.19
C ARG A 107 -29.88 4.09 -23.69
N THR A 108 -30.81 4.25 -22.76
CA THR A 108 -32.25 4.41 -23.00
C THR A 108 -32.73 5.59 -22.15
N ALA A 109 -33.85 6.22 -22.52
CA ALA A 109 -34.40 7.37 -21.80
C ALA A 109 -34.63 7.11 -20.29
N ASP A 110 -34.88 5.87 -19.91
CA ASP A 110 -35.25 5.49 -18.54
C ASP A 110 -34.06 5.03 -17.66
N TYR A 111 -32.84 4.94 -18.21
CA TYR A 111 -31.67 4.49 -17.47
C TYR A 111 -30.46 5.38 -17.71
N VAL A 112 -30.12 6.16 -16.69
CA VAL A 112 -29.04 7.15 -16.70
C VAL A 112 -27.97 6.75 -15.69
N GLN A 113 -26.70 6.86 -16.09
CA GLN A 113 -25.54 6.77 -15.19
C GLN A 113 -24.72 8.05 -15.31
N THR A 114 -23.87 8.32 -14.32
CA THR A 114 -22.87 9.39 -14.40
C THR A 114 -21.49 8.79 -14.67
N ALA A 115 -20.71 9.44 -15.52
CA ALA A 115 -19.36 9.02 -15.86
C ALA A 115 -18.41 10.22 -15.96
N ASP A 116 -17.13 9.97 -15.75
CA ASP A 116 -16.04 10.88 -16.02
C ASP A 116 -15.58 10.65 -17.48
N LEU A 117 -15.80 11.64 -18.34
CA LEU A 117 -15.42 11.60 -19.75
C LEU A 117 -14.08 12.28 -19.95
N TYR A 118 -13.09 11.50 -20.38
CA TYR A 118 -11.76 11.95 -20.72
C TYR A 118 -11.62 12.19 -22.23
N GLY A 119 -11.29 13.42 -22.60
CA GLY A 119 -10.83 13.78 -23.92
C GLY A 119 -9.33 13.59 -24.03
N VAL A 120 -8.90 12.66 -24.88
CA VAL A 120 -7.49 12.33 -25.11
C VAL A 120 -7.07 12.71 -26.52
N SER A 121 -5.86 13.26 -26.67
CA SER A 121 -5.31 13.52 -27.99
C SER A 121 -4.89 12.22 -28.66
N LEU A 122 -5.27 12.05 -29.93
CA LEU A 122 -4.80 10.97 -30.78
C LEU A 122 -3.56 11.37 -31.59
N GLU A 123 -3.13 12.63 -31.50
CA GLU A 123 -1.94 13.15 -32.17
C GLU A 123 -0.67 12.74 -31.42
N GLY A 124 0.35 12.28 -32.14
CA GLY A 124 1.64 11.85 -31.60
C GLY A 124 1.86 10.33 -31.71
N THR A 125 2.98 9.88 -31.17
CA THR A 125 3.37 8.46 -31.11
C THR A 125 2.98 7.83 -29.76
N PRO A 126 2.97 6.50 -29.63
CA PRO A 126 2.78 5.84 -28.33
C PRO A 126 3.81 6.27 -27.27
N GLU A 127 5.03 6.64 -27.69
CA GLU A 127 6.06 7.14 -26.77
C GLU A 127 5.68 8.49 -26.14
N ASP A 128 4.81 9.26 -26.79
CA ASP A 128 4.27 10.53 -26.28
C ASP A 128 3.11 10.32 -25.29
N ALA A 129 2.72 9.06 -25.02
CA ALA A 129 1.70 8.75 -24.03
C ALA A 129 2.17 9.08 -22.62
N VAL A 130 1.25 9.64 -21.82
CA VAL A 130 1.51 10.01 -20.43
C VAL A 130 0.92 9.01 -19.42
N THR A 131 0.09 8.07 -19.89
CA THR A 131 -0.49 6.97 -19.11
C THR A 131 -0.56 5.71 -19.98
N GLU A 132 -0.60 4.52 -19.35
CA GLU A 132 -0.72 3.25 -20.09
C GLU A 132 -2.03 3.16 -20.87
N MET A 133 -3.10 3.76 -20.36
CA MET A 133 -4.38 3.85 -21.08
C MET A 133 -4.24 4.64 -22.39
N GLU A 134 -3.55 5.77 -22.35
CA GLU A 134 -3.29 6.57 -23.56
C GLU A 134 -2.36 5.82 -24.53
N GLU A 135 -1.39 5.08 -24.02
CA GLU A 135 -0.52 4.22 -24.83
C GLU A 135 -1.32 3.14 -25.55
N ALA A 136 -2.20 2.43 -24.84
CA ALA A 136 -3.08 1.39 -25.41
C ALA A 136 -4.04 1.94 -26.47
N ILE A 137 -4.56 3.15 -26.27
CA ILE A 137 -5.36 3.88 -27.26
C ILE A 137 -4.52 4.19 -28.51
N ARG A 138 -3.30 4.72 -28.35
CA ARG A 138 -2.41 5.10 -29.46
C ARG A 138 -1.87 3.89 -30.23
N LEU A 139 -1.73 2.74 -29.58
CA LEU A 139 -1.37 1.46 -30.21
C LEU A 139 -2.54 0.85 -31.01
N GLY A 140 -3.75 1.43 -30.93
CA GLY A 140 -4.95 0.94 -31.61
C GLY A 140 -5.58 -0.29 -30.94
N VAL A 141 -5.13 -0.65 -29.72
CA VAL A 141 -5.75 -1.72 -28.92
C VAL A 141 -7.14 -1.29 -28.46
N LEU A 142 -7.28 -0.01 -28.12
CA LEU A 142 -8.55 0.65 -27.81
C LEU A 142 -8.87 1.62 -28.95
N ALA A 143 -9.68 1.17 -29.91
CA ALA A 143 -9.93 1.91 -31.14
C ALA A 143 -10.78 3.18 -30.88
N LEU A 144 -10.16 4.35 -30.87
CA LEU A 144 -10.83 5.66 -30.93
C LEU A 144 -10.80 6.27 -32.33
N GLU A 145 -10.65 5.42 -33.35
CA GLU A 145 -10.72 5.81 -34.75
C GLU A 145 -12.16 6.11 -35.18
N ARG A 146 -12.30 6.84 -36.29
CA ARG A 146 -13.63 7.13 -36.85
C ARG A 146 -14.38 5.85 -37.15
N THR A 147 -15.61 5.76 -36.66
CA THR A 147 -16.46 4.60 -36.90
C THR A 147 -17.11 4.68 -38.28
N GLU A 148 -17.46 3.52 -38.85
CA GLU A 148 -18.16 3.46 -40.14
C GLU A 148 -19.55 4.09 -40.09
N SER A 149 -20.18 4.16 -38.91
CA SER A 149 -21.47 4.81 -38.71
C SER A 149 -21.40 6.34 -38.80
N GLY A 150 -20.19 6.91 -38.69
CA GLY A 150 -19.95 8.36 -38.63
C GLY A 150 -20.22 8.98 -37.25
N LEU A 151 -20.51 8.17 -36.23
CA LEU A 151 -20.63 8.62 -34.84
C LEU A 151 -19.26 8.79 -34.19
N ALA A 152 -19.20 9.60 -33.13
CA ALA A 152 -17.97 9.77 -32.36
C ALA A 152 -17.65 8.48 -31.60
N PRO A 153 -16.41 7.97 -31.64
CA PRO A 153 -16.02 6.76 -30.93
C PRO A 153 -15.86 7.04 -29.43
N VAL A 154 -16.22 6.07 -28.60
CA VAL A 154 -15.97 6.10 -27.15
C VAL A 154 -15.59 4.72 -26.63
N VAL A 155 -14.62 4.67 -25.74
CA VAL A 155 -14.25 3.46 -24.99
C VAL A 155 -14.76 3.62 -23.57
N VAL A 156 -15.40 2.57 -23.05
CA VAL A 156 -16.12 2.61 -21.77
C VAL A 156 -15.49 1.63 -20.79
N GLY A 157 -15.37 1.98 -19.51
CA GLY A 157 -14.93 1.01 -18.50
C GLY A 157 -15.82 -0.24 -18.48
N GLY A 158 -15.21 -1.43 -18.38
CA GLY A 158 -15.92 -2.71 -18.53
C GLY A 158 -17.03 -2.92 -17.51
N ARG A 159 -16.86 -2.39 -16.29
CA ARG A 159 -17.89 -2.44 -15.23
C ARG A 159 -19.05 -1.50 -15.51
N LEU A 160 -18.77 -0.29 -16.02
CA LEU A 160 -19.81 0.64 -16.48
C LEU A 160 -20.60 0.03 -17.64
N ALA A 161 -19.92 -0.55 -18.62
CA ALA A 161 -20.54 -1.23 -19.76
C ALA A 161 -21.45 -2.37 -19.28
N THR A 162 -20.95 -3.24 -18.40
CA THR A 162 -21.73 -4.35 -17.82
C THR A 162 -22.96 -3.85 -17.06
N ARG A 163 -22.81 -2.81 -16.23
CA ARG A 163 -23.91 -2.21 -15.45
C ARG A 163 -25.02 -1.65 -16.33
N MET A 164 -24.65 -1.02 -17.45
CA MET A 164 -25.59 -0.48 -18.42
C MET A 164 -26.02 -1.51 -19.49
N GLY A 165 -25.44 -2.72 -19.48
CA GLY A 165 -25.65 -3.80 -20.45
C GLY A 165 -25.16 -3.48 -21.86
N ILE A 166 -24.20 -2.58 -22.00
CA ILE A 166 -23.68 -2.04 -23.26
C ILE A 166 -22.71 -3.04 -23.89
N LEU A 167 -22.78 -3.20 -25.21
CA LEU A 167 -21.83 -3.97 -26.01
C LEU A 167 -21.09 -3.09 -27.01
N THR A 168 -19.95 -3.57 -27.53
CA THR A 168 -19.27 -2.92 -28.66
C THR A 168 -20.20 -2.82 -29.86
N GLY A 169 -20.27 -1.64 -30.47
CA GLY A 169 -21.20 -1.27 -31.54
C GLY A 169 -22.50 -0.62 -31.07
N ASP A 170 -22.80 -0.64 -29.76
CA ASP A 170 -23.97 0.08 -29.22
C ASP A 170 -23.75 1.61 -29.30
N THR A 171 -24.86 2.34 -29.41
CA THR A 171 -24.86 3.80 -29.37
C THR A 171 -25.27 4.30 -27.98
N LEU A 172 -24.53 5.28 -27.47
CA LEU A 172 -24.82 5.98 -26.22
C LEU A 172 -25.10 7.45 -26.49
N THR A 173 -26.08 8.01 -25.79
CA THR A 173 -26.27 9.46 -25.74
C THR A 173 -25.59 9.99 -24.49
N ILE A 174 -24.62 10.87 -24.67
CA ILE A 174 -23.91 11.52 -23.58
C ILE A 174 -24.43 12.95 -23.47
N ALA A 175 -24.77 13.39 -22.26
CA ALA A 175 -25.22 14.73 -21.94
C ALA A 175 -24.17 15.47 -21.09
N SER A 176 -23.79 16.66 -21.52
CA SER A 176 -22.90 17.53 -20.74
C SER A 176 -23.61 18.11 -19.53
N LEU A 177 -22.92 18.17 -18.39
CA LEU A 177 -23.39 18.88 -17.20
C LEU A 177 -22.88 20.33 -17.12
N GLU A 178 -21.94 20.70 -17.98
CA GLU A 178 -21.32 22.03 -18.03
C GLU A 178 -21.86 22.90 -19.17
N ASN A 179 -22.17 22.28 -20.31
CA ASN A 179 -22.72 22.96 -21.49
C ASN A 179 -24.24 22.86 -21.51
N VAL A 180 -24.89 23.76 -20.79
CA VAL A 180 -26.35 23.82 -20.65
C VAL A 180 -26.89 25.02 -21.43
N GLY A 181 -27.65 24.74 -22.49
CA GLY A 181 -28.36 25.74 -23.28
C GLY A 181 -29.75 26.02 -22.75
N THR A 182 -30.44 26.98 -23.37
CA THR A 182 -31.85 27.26 -23.14
C THR A 182 -32.64 26.89 -24.38
N ASN A 183 -33.63 26.03 -24.25
CA ASN A 183 -34.50 25.67 -25.36
C ASN A 183 -35.48 26.83 -25.70
N PRO A 184 -36.19 26.77 -26.84
CA PRO A 184 -37.15 27.82 -27.23
C PRO A 184 -38.30 28.08 -26.24
N PHE A 185 -38.51 27.19 -25.28
CA PHE A 185 -39.52 27.30 -24.22
C PHE A 185 -38.94 27.86 -22.90
N GLY A 186 -37.68 28.30 -22.90
CA GLY A 186 -37.04 28.86 -21.72
C GLY A 186 -36.56 27.83 -20.69
N LEU A 187 -36.60 26.54 -21.02
CA LEU A 187 -36.12 25.47 -20.15
C LEU A 187 -34.64 25.19 -20.42
N SER A 188 -33.87 24.99 -19.35
CA SER A 188 -32.48 24.58 -19.42
C SER A 188 -32.37 23.14 -19.93
N THR A 189 -31.66 22.94 -21.03
CA THR A 189 -31.43 21.62 -21.61
C THR A 189 -29.93 21.40 -21.83
N PRO A 190 -29.36 20.30 -21.31
CA PRO A 190 -27.96 19.98 -21.54
C PRO A 190 -27.71 19.71 -23.02
N PHE A 191 -26.53 20.09 -23.52
CA PHE A 191 -26.09 19.65 -24.82
C PHE A 191 -25.85 18.14 -24.80
N THR A 192 -26.40 17.43 -25.79
CA THR A 192 -26.28 15.98 -25.92
C THR A 192 -25.63 15.60 -27.25
N MET A 193 -24.85 14.52 -27.23
CA MET A 193 -24.19 13.97 -28.40
C MET A 193 -24.21 12.45 -28.37
N SER A 194 -24.37 11.82 -29.52
CA SER A 194 -24.36 10.37 -29.66
C SER A 194 -22.95 9.87 -29.96
N PHE A 195 -22.53 8.84 -29.22
CA PHE A 195 -21.26 8.15 -29.37
C PHE A 195 -21.49 6.68 -29.67
N GLU A 196 -20.61 6.07 -30.44
CA GLU A 196 -20.56 4.63 -30.67
C GLU A 196 -19.50 3.99 -29.77
N VAL A 197 -19.87 2.91 -29.08
CA VAL A 197 -18.97 2.20 -28.19
C VAL A 197 -18.05 1.31 -29.01
N THR A 198 -16.79 1.68 -29.14
CA THR A 198 -15.81 0.95 -29.94
C THR A 198 -15.08 -0.13 -29.15
N GLY A 199 -15.10 -0.04 -27.82
CA GLY A 199 -14.48 -1.02 -26.95
C GLY A 199 -14.74 -0.78 -25.48
N THR A 200 -14.25 -1.72 -24.67
CA THR A 200 -14.23 -1.62 -23.21
C THR A 200 -12.84 -1.87 -22.67
N PHE A 201 -12.49 -1.24 -21.55
CA PHE A 201 -11.21 -1.46 -20.87
C PHE A 201 -11.41 -1.95 -19.44
N ASP A 202 -10.37 -2.58 -18.87
CA ASP A 202 -10.28 -2.95 -17.47
C ASP A 202 -8.91 -2.53 -16.94
N THR A 203 -8.90 -1.68 -15.92
CA THR A 203 -7.70 -1.17 -15.24
C THR A 203 -7.39 -1.94 -13.95
N GLY A 204 -8.25 -2.90 -13.58
CA GLY A 204 -8.23 -3.55 -12.29
C GLY A 204 -8.63 -2.64 -11.12
N MET A 205 -8.99 -1.38 -11.37
CA MET A 205 -9.43 -0.41 -10.38
C MET A 205 -10.94 -0.19 -10.51
N TYR A 206 -11.71 -0.71 -9.53
CA TYR A 206 -13.17 -0.68 -9.55
C TYR A 206 -13.77 0.70 -9.85
N GLU A 207 -13.24 1.75 -9.22
CA GLU A 207 -13.75 3.11 -9.42
C GLU A 207 -13.52 3.61 -10.84
N TYR A 208 -12.40 3.25 -11.47
CA TYR A 208 -12.05 3.69 -12.82
C TYR A 208 -12.88 2.93 -13.85
N ASP A 209 -13.00 1.61 -13.72
CA ASP A 209 -13.77 0.79 -14.67
C ASP A 209 -15.28 1.05 -14.59
N THR A 210 -15.74 1.63 -13.48
CA THR A 210 -17.15 1.94 -13.23
C THR A 210 -17.54 3.36 -13.66
N LYS A 211 -16.58 4.28 -13.79
CA LYS A 211 -16.87 5.70 -14.04
C LYS A 211 -16.17 6.28 -15.25
N ASN A 212 -15.02 5.75 -15.67
CA ASN A 212 -14.22 6.40 -16.71
C ASN A 212 -14.68 6.00 -18.12
N MET A 213 -14.68 6.98 -19.00
CA MET A 213 -14.88 6.84 -20.45
C MET A 213 -13.83 7.67 -21.17
N TYR A 214 -13.34 7.19 -22.31
CA TYR A 214 -12.34 7.89 -23.12
C TYR A 214 -12.89 8.13 -24.51
N ALA A 215 -12.73 9.35 -25.02
CA ALA A 215 -13.12 9.76 -26.37
C ALA A 215 -12.05 10.71 -26.96
N PRO A 216 -12.04 10.92 -28.29
CA PRO A 216 -11.11 11.85 -28.90
C PRO A 216 -11.32 13.26 -28.34
N LEU A 217 -10.21 13.98 -28.11
CA LEU A 217 -10.21 15.31 -27.52
C LEU A 217 -11.19 16.27 -28.23
N GLU A 218 -11.22 16.24 -29.56
CA GLU A 218 -12.08 17.11 -30.37
C GLU A 218 -13.59 16.87 -30.12
N GLU A 219 -13.98 15.62 -29.85
CA GLU A 219 -15.38 15.24 -29.60
C GLU A 219 -15.80 15.66 -28.18
N VAL A 220 -14.89 15.55 -27.22
CA VAL A 220 -15.12 16.06 -25.86
C VAL A 220 -15.11 17.60 -25.83
N GLN A 221 -14.32 18.27 -26.68
CA GLN A 221 -14.43 19.70 -26.88
C GLN A 221 -15.76 20.09 -27.52
N ALA A 222 -16.28 19.27 -28.44
CA ALA A 222 -17.56 19.51 -29.11
C ALA A 222 -18.74 19.44 -28.12
N ILE A 223 -18.82 18.40 -27.29
CA ILE A 223 -19.91 18.25 -26.31
C ILE A 223 -19.91 19.40 -25.28
N LEU A 224 -18.75 19.97 -25.00
CA LEU A 224 -18.59 21.10 -24.07
C LEU A 224 -18.73 22.48 -24.72
N GLY A 225 -18.88 22.58 -26.04
CA GLY A 225 -18.95 23.86 -26.74
C GLY A 225 -17.60 24.61 -26.81
N LEU A 226 -16.49 23.89 -26.68
CA LEU A 226 -15.13 24.44 -26.61
C LEU A 226 -14.34 24.26 -27.91
N ARG A 227 -14.91 23.59 -28.91
CA ARG A 227 -14.21 23.29 -30.17
C ARG A 227 -13.73 24.56 -30.90
N ALA A 228 -14.47 25.66 -30.80
CA ALA A 228 -14.09 26.92 -31.43
C ALA A 228 -12.97 27.68 -30.69
N SER A 229 -12.88 27.51 -29.36
CA SER A 229 -11.86 28.16 -28.53
C SER A 229 -10.61 27.29 -28.33
N ASP A 230 -10.65 26.03 -28.75
CA ASP A 230 -9.59 25.02 -28.61
C ASP A 230 -9.04 24.94 -27.17
N GLN A 231 -9.96 24.94 -26.20
CA GLN A 231 -9.63 24.89 -24.79
C GLN A 231 -9.58 23.46 -24.27
N VAL A 232 -8.68 23.22 -23.33
CA VAL A 232 -8.49 21.94 -22.62
C VAL A 232 -8.54 22.15 -21.11
N SER A 233 -8.63 21.09 -20.31
CA SER A 233 -8.56 21.20 -18.84
C SER A 233 -7.13 21.50 -18.38
N GLY A 234 -6.14 20.90 -19.04
CA GLY A 234 -4.73 21.17 -18.82
C GLY A 234 -3.83 20.21 -19.57
N LEU A 235 -2.60 20.05 -19.07
CA LEU A 235 -1.63 19.10 -19.60
C LEU A 235 -1.35 18.01 -18.58
N ARG A 236 -1.22 16.78 -19.06
CA ARG A 236 -0.62 15.67 -18.33
C ARG A 236 0.84 15.55 -18.71
N VAL A 237 1.67 15.15 -17.77
CA VAL A 237 3.11 15.08 -17.95
C VAL A 237 3.62 13.78 -17.34
N ARG A 238 4.42 13.06 -18.13
CA ARG A 238 5.21 11.91 -17.70
C ARG A 238 6.64 12.35 -17.47
N VAL A 239 7.19 11.94 -16.34
CA VAL A 239 8.57 12.24 -15.92
C VAL A 239 9.35 10.95 -15.75
N ALA A 240 10.67 11.02 -15.92
CA ALA A 240 11.56 9.86 -15.90
C ALA A 240 11.53 9.07 -14.58
N ASP A 241 11.43 9.78 -13.44
CA ASP A 241 11.22 9.16 -12.14
C ASP A 241 9.90 9.66 -11.54
N PRO A 242 8.87 8.79 -11.40
CA PRO A 242 7.60 9.16 -10.78
C PRO A 242 7.75 9.73 -9.36
N TRP A 243 8.80 9.38 -8.63
CA TRP A 243 9.05 9.87 -7.27
C TRP A 243 9.53 11.31 -7.22
N GLU A 244 10.12 11.79 -8.31
CA GLU A 244 10.56 13.17 -8.49
C GLU A 244 9.44 14.06 -9.05
N ALA A 245 8.21 13.54 -9.19
CA ALA A 245 7.08 14.27 -9.77
C ALA A 245 6.80 15.63 -9.12
N ASN A 246 6.94 15.74 -7.79
CA ASN A 246 6.79 17.03 -7.09
C ASN A 246 7.88 18.03 -7.50
N ALA A 247 9.13 17.59 -7.49
CA ALA A 247 10.26 18.43 -7.86
C ALA A 247 10.22 18.80 -9.36
N ALA A 248 9.78 17.88 -10.22
CA ALA A 248 9.54 18.16 -11.64
C ALA A 248 8.41 19.17 -11.83
N GLY A 249 7.32 19.07 -11.06
CA GLY A 249 6.23 20.05 -11.04
C GLY A 249 6.73 21.46 -10.68
N GLU A 250 7.57 21.58 -9.64
CA GLU A 250 8.19 22.86 -9.28
C GLU A 250 9.07 23.43 -10.43
N ARG A 251 9.88 22.59 -11.08
CA ARG A 251 10.69 23.01 -12.24
C ARG A 251 9.82 23.46 -13.42
N ILE A 252 8.69 22.80 -13.65
CA ILE A 252 7.71 23.19 -14.67
C ILE A 252 7.14 24.57 -14.34
N LEU A 253 6.74 24.80 -13.08
CA LEU A 253 6.22 26.10 -12.63
C LEU A 253 7.24 27.22 -12.77
N ASP A 254 8.51 26.96 -12.45
CA ASP A 254 9.59 27.94 -12.59
C ASP A 254 9.77 28.40 -14.05
N ARG A 255 9.49 27.52 -15.02
CA ARG A 255 9.55 27.85 -16.47
C ARG A 255 8.29 28.55 -16.98
N LEU A 256 7.11 28.10 -16.53
CA LEU A 256 5.83 28.67 -16.99
C LEU A 256 5.49 30.01 -16.33
N GLY A 257 5.99 30.25 -15.12
CA GLY A 257 5.74 31.46 -14.35
C GLY A 257 4.38 31.49 -13.67
N ARG A 258 3.87 32.69 -13.40
CA ARG A 258 2.63 32.90 -12.64
C ARG A 258 1.41 32.62 -13.51
N GLY A 259 0.38 32.00 -12.92
CA GLY A 259 -0.89 31.70 -13.60
C GLY A 259 -1.11 30.23 -13.89
N TYR A 260 -0.16 29.37 -13.51
CA TYR A 260 -0.28 27.92 -13.54
C TYR A 260 -0.05 27.35 -12.15
N PHE A 261 -0.56 26.15 -11.92
CA PHE A 261 -0.21 25.32 -10.79
C PHE A 261 -0.02 23.89 -11.28
N THR A 262 0.85 23.15 -10.60
CA THR A 262 1.07 21.74 -10.85
C THR A 262 0.55 20.93 -9.69
N ASP A 263 0.01 19.77 -10.00
CA ASP A 263 -0.36 18.78 -9.00
C ASP A 263 0.23 17.44 -9.41
N SER A 264 0.75 16.67 -8.47
CA SER A 264 1.38 15.38 -8.75
C SER A 264 0.50 14.25 -8.26
N TRP A 265 0.74 13.04 -8.79
CA TRP A 265 0.07 11.85 -8.27
C TRP A 265 0.33 11.65 -6.75
N ILE A 266 1.49 12.08 -6.24
CA ILE A 266 1.84 12.01 -4.81
C ILE A 266 0.95 12.95 -4.00
N THR A 267 0.75 14.17 -4.48
CA THR A 267 -0.02 15.20 -3.78
C THR A 267 -1.52 14.91 -3.84
N GLN A 268 -2.04 14.49 -5.00
CA GLN A 268 -3.45 14.08 -5.15
C GLN A 268 -3.84 12.92 -4.23
N ASN A 269 -2.91 11.96 -4.06
CA ASN A 269 -3.14 10.77 -3.26
C ASN A 269 -2.57 10.86 -1.84
N ALA A 270 -2.08 12.03 -1.42
CA ALA A 270 -1.50 12.22 -0.08
C ALA A 270 -2.44 11.81 1.07
N PRO A 271 -3.76 12.09 1.03
CA PRO A 271 -4.68 11.61 2.07
C PRO A 271 -4.76 10.08 2.14
N LEU A 272 -4.73 9.39 1.01
CA LEU A 272 -4.75 7.92 0.94
C LEU A 272 -3.46 7.35 1.55
N PHE A 273 -2.29 7.85 1.14
CA PHE A 273 -1.02 7.39 1.68
C PHE A 273 -0.88 7.69 3.18
N ALA A 274 -1.37 8.84 3.65
CA ALA A 274 -1.40 9.17 5.07
C ALA A 274 -2.29 8.20 5.86
N ALA A 275 -3.47 7.87 5.33
CA ALA A 275 -4.35 6.88 5.94
C ALA A 275 -3.70 5.49 6.03
N LEU A 276 -3.06 5.04 4.94
CA LEU A 276 -2.35 3.76 4.89
C LEU A 276 -1.17 3.71 5.88
N GLN A 277 -0.44 4.82 6.06
CA GLN A 277 0.64 4.91 7.05
C GLN A 277 0.10 4.88 8.49
N LEU A 278 -0.99 5.59 8.75
CA LEU A 278 -1.63 5.60 10.06
C LEU A 278 -2.16 4.21 10.43
N GLU A 279 -2.75 3.50 9.46
CA GLU A 279 -3.21 2.12 9.62
C GLU A 279 -2.04 1.16 9.91
N LYS A 280 -0.95 1.24 9.13
CA LYS A 280 0.27 0.46 9.39
C LYS A 280 0.81 0.69 10.81
N LEU A 281 0.83 1.95 11.25
CA LEU A 281 1.26 2.32 12.61
C LEU A 281 0.31 1.76 13.68
N ALA A 282 -1.01 1.89 13.51
CA ALA A 282 -2.00 1.39 14.44
C ALA A 282 -1.90 -0.15 14.60
N MET A 283 -1.86 -0.89 13.49
CA MET A 283 -1.68 -2.34 13.52
C MET A 283 -0.33 -2.73 14.14
N GLY A 284 0.74 -1.99 13.82
CA GLY A 284 2.06 -2.18 14.41
C GLY A 284 2.03 -2.04 15.94
N ILE A 285 1.34 -1.02 16.48
CA ILE A 285 1.17 -0.84 17.94
C ILE A 285 0.39 -2.00 18.57
N ILE A 286 -0.70 -2.44 17.94
CA ILE A 286 -1.52 -3.56 18.44
C ILE A 286 -0.67 -4.84 18.52
N LEU A 287 0.09 -5.14 17.47
CA LEU A 287 0.95 -6.32 17.42
C LEU A 287 2.14 -6.21 18.38
N PHE A 288 2.69 -5.01 18.55
CA PHE A 288 3.71 -4.75 19.56
C PHE A 288 3.18 -5.00 20.99
N LEU A 289 1.95 -4.59 21.30
CA LEU A 289 1.30 -4.91 22.58
C LEU A 289 1.14 -6.43 22.77
N ILE A 290 0.82 -7.17 21.70
CA ILE A 290 0.75 -8.65 21.76
C ILE A 290 2.11 -9.25 22.12
N VAL A 291 3.22 -8.71 21.57
CA VAL A 291 4.57 -9.15 21.94
C VAL A 291 4.89 -8.81 23.40
N ILE A 292 4.47 -7.64 23.90
CA ILE A 292 4.61 -7.30 25.33
C ILE A 292 3.83 -8.29 26.20
N VAL A 293 2.59 -8.61 25.84
CA VAL A 293 1.78 -9.60 26.57
C VAL A 293 2.46 -10.97 26.56
N ALA A 294 3.03 -11.39 25.43
CA ALA A 294 3.83 -12.60 25.33
C ALA A 294 5.10 -12.53 26.21
N SER A 295 5.71 -11.36 26.38
CA SER A 295 6.88 -11.18 27.25
C SER A 295 6.57 -11.41 28.74
N PHE A 296 5.36 -11.08 29.21
CA PHE A 296 4.94 -11.40 30.58
C PHE A 296 4.86 -12.92 30.82
N ASN A 297 4.64 -13.70 29.76
CA ASN A 297 4.75 -15.15 29.83
C ASN A 297 6.19 -15.59 30.13
N ILE A 298 7.19 -14.91 29.56
CA ILE A 298 8.62 -15.12 29.86
C ILE A 298 8.91 -14.81 31.33
N VAL A 299 8.41 -13.68 31.84
CA VAL A 299 8.57 -13.29 33.26
C VAL A 299 8.03 -14.40 34.16
N SER A 300 6.77 -14.80 33.95
CA SER A 300 6.10 -15.83 34.75
C SER A 300 6.85 -17.16 34.69
N THR A 301 7.33 -17.54 33.51
CA THR A 301 8.09 -18.76 33.28
C THR A 301 9.43 -18.74 34.02
N LEU A 302 10.20 -17.67 33.89
CA LEU A 302 11.50 -17.57 34.53
C LEU A 302 11.39 -17.49 36.05
N VAL A 303 10.40 -16.78 36.60
CA VAL A 303 10.13 -16.79 38.05
C VAL A 303 9.88 -18.21 38.53
N MET A 304 9.07 -18.98 37.81
CA MET A 304 8.81 -20.39 38.16
C MET A 304 10.08 -21.24 38.08
N VAL A 305 10.92 -21.05 37.06
CA VAL A 305 12.23 -21.72 36.95
C VAL A 305 13.13 -21.38 38.15
N VAL A 306 13.15 -20.12 38.59
CA VAL A 306 13.93 -19.69 39.76
C VAL A 306 13.44 -20.38 41.01
N VAL A 307 12.11 -20.44 41.22
CA VAL A 307 11.51 -21.12 42.37
C VAL A 307 11.85 -22.60 42.38
N ASP A 308 11.66 -23.31 41.27
CA ASP A 308 11.94 -24.74 41.14
C ASP A 308 13.43 -25.09 41.29
N ARG A 309 14.32 -24.14 41.01
CA ARG A 309 15.79 -24.31 41.11
C ARG A 309 16.40 -23.61 42.32
N THR A 310 15.59 -23.17 43.29
CA THR A 310 16.07 -22.42 44.46
C THR A 310 17.19 -23.17 45.20
N SER A 311 17.03 -24.47 45.46
CA SER A 311 18.04 -25.28 46.17
C SER A 311 19.36 -25.40 45.40
N GLU A 312 19.30 -25.58 44.07
CA GLU A 312 20.48 -25.62 43.22
C GLU A 312 21.24 -24.30 43.21
N ILE A 313 20.52 -23.16 43.18
CA ILE A 313 21.12 -21.83 43.29
C ILE A 313 21.82 -21.69 44.65
N GLY A 314 21.20 -22.16 45.73
CA GLY A 314 21.79 -22.16 47.08
C GLY A 314 23.10 -22.94 47.16
N ILE A 315 23.16 -24.13 46.57
CA ILE A 315 24.37 -24.96 46.49
C ILE A 315 25.47 -24.26 45.67
N LEU A 316 25.13 -23.67 44.53
CA LEU A 316 26.11 -22.96 43.71
C LEU A 316 26.68 -21.74 44.43
N LYS A 317 25.84 -20.97 45.13
CA LYS A 317 26.29 -19.81 45.92
C LYS A 317 27.14 -20.23 47.12
N SER A 318 26.82 -21.35 47.79
CA SER A 318 27.65 -21.88 48.88
C SER A 318 29.00 -22.41 48.39
N MET A 319 29.08 -22.87 47.14
CA MET A 319 30.34 -23.22 46.46
C MET A 319 31.13 -21.99 45.93
N GLY A 320 30.66 -20.77 46.17
CA GLY A 320 31.37 -19.52 45.82
C GLY A 320 30.87 -18.79 44.58
N MET A 321 29.73 -19.19 43.99
CA MET A 321 29.13 -18.45 42.88
C MET A 321 28.61 -17.08 43.34
N THR A 322 29.10 -16.01 42.71
CA THR A 322 28.67 -14.64 43.02
C THR A 322 27.26 -14.34 42.51
N ASP A 323 26.57 -13.36 43.11
CA ASP A 323 25.27 -12.86 42.66
C ASP A 323 25.30 -12.44 41.19
N ARG A 324 26.40 -11.83 40.74
CA ARG A 324 26.61 -11.48 39.32
C ARG A 324 26.69 -12.71 38.42
N GLY A 325 27.24 -13.82 38.92
CA GLY A 325 27.24 -15.10 38.23
C GLY A 325 25.83 -15.64 38.05
N VAL A 326 25.03 -15.65 39.12
CA VAL A 326 23.61 -16.07 39.09
C VAL A 326 22.82 -15.20 38.12
N LEU A 327 22.97 -13.88 38.22
CA LEU A 327 22.32 -12.91 37.33
C LEU A 327 22.63 -13.21 35.85
N ARG A 328 23.90 -13.42 35.49
CA ARG A 328 24.31 -13.73 34.12
C ARG A 328 23.69 -15.02 33.59
N VAL A 329 23.61 -16.07 34.42
CA VAL A 329 23.02 -17.35 34.01
C VAL A 329 21.55 -17.15 33.62
N PHE A 330 20.77 -16.47 34.44
CA PHE A 330 19.35 -16.24 34.15
C PHE A 330 19.13 -15.24 33.01
N LEU A 331 19.96 -14.19 32.90
CA LEU A 331 19.94 -13.28 31.75
C LEU A 331 20.25 -14.02 30.44
N LEU A 332 21.26 -14.89 30.41
CA LEU A 332 21.60 -15.70 29.24
C LEU A 332 20.49 -16.70 28.91
N GLN A 333 19.83 -17.27 29.92
CA GLN A 333 18.71 -18.17 29.70
C GLN A 333 17.52 -17.45 29.04
N GLY A 334 17.09 -16.32 29.58
CA GLY A 334 16.00 -15.54 28.99
C GLY A 334 16.35 -14.95 27.63
N LEU A 335 17.59 -14.48 27.44
CA LEU A 335 18.09 -14.05 26.14
C LEU A 335 18.07 -15.20 25.12
N SER A 336 18.45 -16.42 25.54
CA SER A 336 18.41 -17.60 24.65
C SER A 336 16.99 -17.93 24.23
N ILE A 337 16.02 -17.88 25.15
CA ILE A 337 14.60 -18.09 24.83
C ILE A 337 14.09 -17.00 23.89
N GLY A 338 14.43 -15.73 24.17
CA GLY A 338 14.07 -14.58 23.33
C GLY A 338 14.62 -14.71 21.92
N VAL A 339 15.93 -14.91 21.78
CA VAL A 339 16.60 -15.06 20.48
C VAL A 339 16.06 -16.26 19.71
N LEU A 340 15.91 -17.42 20.35
CA LEU A 340 15.36 -18.61 19.67
C LEU A 340 13.91 -18.39 19.23
N GLY A 341 13.08 -17.80 20.10
CA GLY A 341 11.68 -17.53 19.78
C GLY A 341 11.52 -16.51 18.66
N THR A 342 12.31 -15.44 18.70
CA THR A 342 12.35 -14.44 17.63
C THR A 342 12.87 -15.03 16.33
N LEU A 343 13.95 -15.82 16.34
CA LEU A 343 14.47 -16.47 15.13
C LEU A 343 13.46 -17.44 14.52
N LEU A 344 12.85 -18.30 15.33
CA LEU A 344 11.80 -19.21 14.86
C LEU A 344 10.60 -18.44 14.33
N GLY A 345 10.17 -17.39 15.04
CA GLY A 345 9.04 -16.56 14.62
C GLY A 345 9.32 -15.80 13.32
N THR A 346 10.54 -15.30 13.13
CA THR A 346 10.95 -14.67 11.87
C THR A 346 11.01 -15.70 10.75
N ILE A 347 11.58 -16.89 10.98
CA ILE A 347 11.61 -17.96 9.97
C ILE A 347 10.19 -18.36 9.56
N PHE A 348 9.30 -18.63 10.52
CA PHE A 348 7.91 -18.98 10.22
C PHE A 348 7.15 -17.82 9.56
N GLY A 349 7.37 -16.59 10.01
CA GLY A 349 6.77 -15.41 9.42
C GLY A 349 7.18 -15.23 7.96
N LEU A 350 8.48 -15.31 7.66
CA LEU A 350 9.00 -15.21 6.30
C LEU A 350 8.55 -16.38 5.42
N LEU A 351 8.55 -17.62 5.94
CA LEU A 351 8.03 -18.77 5.22
C LEU A 351 6.55 -18.62 4.90
N LEU A 352 5.76 -18.09 5.83
CA LEU A 352 4.34 -17.85 5.61
C LEU A 352 4.12 -16.71 4.61
N CYS A 353 4.87 -15.62 4.70
CA CYS A 353 4.84 -14.53 3.71
C CYS A 353 5.16 -15.06 2.31
N TRP A 354 6.24 -15.85 2.17
CA TRP A 354 6.62 -16.46 0.91
C TRP A 354 5.55 -17.42 0.38
N PHE A 355 4.93 -18.21 1.27
CA PHE A 355 3.83 -19.10 0.91
C PHE A 355 2.60 -18.33 0.41
N LEU A 356 2.22 -17.25 1.11
CA LEU A 356 1.09 -16.40 0.74
C LEU A 356 1.34 -15.72 -0.61
N ASP A 357 2.54 -15.19 -0.83
CA ASP A 357 2.94 -14.56 -2.09
C ASP A 357 2.96 -15.55 -3.27
N ARG A 358 3.52 -16.75 -3.05
CA ARG A 358 3.72 -17.75 -4.10
C ARG A 358 2.46 -18.52 -4.49
N PHE A 359 1.68 -18.95 -3.50
CA PHE A 359 0.52 -19.84 -3.72
C PHE A 359 -0.81 -19.10 -3.79
N GLN A 360 -0.86 -17.84 -3.35
CA GLN A 360 -2.03 -16.96 -3.44
C GLN A 360 -3.35 -17.66 -3.08
N PRO A 361 -3.45 -18.34 -1.93
CA PRO A 361 -4.60 -19.16 -1.59
C PRO A 361 -5.88 -18.34 -1.32
N ILE A 362 -5.74 -17.01 -1.18
CA ILE A 362 -6.84 -16.10 -0.85
C ILE A 362 -7.11 -15.24 -2.09
N SER A 363 -8.23 -15.51 -2.76
CA SER A 363 -8.78 -14.66 -3.80
C SER A 363 -9.66 -13.59 -3.16
N ILE A 364 -9.40 -12.33 -3.49
CA ILE A 364 -10.17 -11.19 -2.98
C ILE A 364 -11.09 -10.73 -4.12
N PRO A 365 -12.41 -10.59 -3.89
CA PRO A 365 -13.29 -9.99 -4.89
C PRO A 365 -12.77 -8.56 -5.21
N PRO A 366 -12.37 -8.29 -6.46
CA PRO A 366 -11.73 -7.02 -6.80
C PRO A 366 -12.67 -5.81 -6.61
N ASP A 367 -13.97 -6.06 -6.47
CA ASP A 367 -15.00 -5.04 -6.28
C ASP A 367 -14.93 -4.30 -4.94
N VAL A 368 -14.21 -4.84 -3.93
CA VAL A 368 -14.15 -4.24 -2.58
C VAL A 368 -12.79 -3.65 -2.24
N TYR A 369 -11.69 -4.24 -2.74
CA TYR A 369 -10.33 -3.93 -2.28
C TYR A 369 -9.35 -3.53 -3.38
N PHE A 370 -9.80 -3.30 -4.61
CA PHE A 370 -8.97 -2.84 -5.74
C PHE A 370 -7.80 -3.77 -6.12
N ILE A 371 -7.73 -4.98 -5.54
CA ILE A 371 -6.66 -5.95 -5.74
C ILE A 371 -7.28 -7.34 -5.89
N GLU A 372 -6.78 -8.12 -6.85
CA GLU A 372 -7.29 -9.46 -7.19
C GLU A 372 -6.75 -10.58 -6.28
N ARG A 373 -5.62 -10.30 -5.62
CA ARG A 373 -4.86 -11.23 -4.77
C ARG A 373 -4.43 -10.55 -3.47
N LEU A 374 -3.93 -11.31 -2.51
CA LEU A 374 -3.33 -10.76 -1.29
C LEU A 374 -1.83 -10.47 -1.54
N PRO A 375 -1.42 -9.22 -1.78
CA PRO A 375 -0.02 -8.90 -2.01
C PRO A 375 0.77 -8.97 -0.70
N VAL A 376 2.01 -9.43 -0.77
CA VAL A 376 2.90 -9.52 0.39
C VAL A 376 4.28 -8.99 -0.01
N ALA A 377 4.71 -7.89 0.61
CA ALA A 377 6.03 -7.31 0.40
C ALA A 377 6.80 -7.24 1.73
N VAL A 378 7.83 -8.06 1.87
CA VAL A 378 8.65 -8.08 3.08
C VAL A 378 9.78 -7.05 2.97
N ASN A 379 9.72 -6.01 3.79
CA ASN A 379 10.77 -5.01 3.89
C ASN A 379 11.84 -5.45 4.91
N PRO A 380 13.14 -5.52 4.52
CA PRO A 380 14.21 -5.90 5.44
C PRO A 380 14.32 -5.01 6.68
N SER A 381 14.02 -3.71 6.54
CA SER A 381 13.99 -2.77 7.66
C SER A 381 12.97 -3.15 8.73
N ASP A 382 11.76 -3.56 8.30
CA ASP A 382 10.69 -3.96 9.20
C ASP A 382 11.08 -5.24 9.94
N VAL A 383 11.65 -6.23 9.23
CA VAL A 383 12.15 -7.47 9.83
C VAL A 383 13.25 -7.20 10.87
N LEU A 384 14.19 -6.31 10.57
CA LEU A 384 15.27 -5.94 11.50
C LEU A 384 14.74 -5.23 12.74
N LEU A 385 13.78 -4.33 12.58
CA LEU A 385 13.11 -3.65 13.70
C LEU A 385 12.36 -4.65 14.58
N ILE A 386 11.65 -5.60 13.99
CA ILE A 386 10.96 -6.68 14.70
C ILE A 386 11.97 -7.53 15.48
N LEU A 387 13.06 -7.94 14.83
CA LEU A 387 14.08 -8.81 15.43
C LEU A 387 14.74 -8.10 16.62
N GLY A 388 15.18 -6.87 16.44
CA GLY A 388 15.78 -6.06 17.50
C GLY A 388 14.80 -5.77 18.64
N GLY A 389 13.59 -5.32 18.31
CA GLY A 389 12.55 -5.00 19.30
C GLY A 389 12.12 -6.20 20.14
N SER A 390 11.94 -7.36 19.51
CA SER A 390 11.51 -8.58 20.20
C SER A 390 12.59 -9.11 21.15
N VAL A 391 13.85 -9.11 20.73
CA VAL A 391 14.98 -9.51 21.58
C VAL A 391 15.15 -8.52 22.74
N LEU A 392 15.00 -7.22 22.49
CA LEU A 392 15.06 -6.20 23.54
C LEU A 392 13.96 -6.41 24.59
N ILE A 393 12.71 -6.64 24.17
CA ILE A 393 11.59 -6.92 25.07
C ILE A 393 11.85 -8.18 25.90
N ALA A 394 12.32 -9.27 25.26
CA ALA A 394 12.63 -10.51 25.96
C ALA A 394 13.74 -10.33 27.00
N LEU A 395 14.78 -9.54 26.66
CA LEU A 395 15.84 -9.18 27.59
C LEU A 395 15.30 -8.38 28.78
N LEU A 396 14.49 -7.35 28.53
CA LEU A 396 13.88 -6.51 29.57
C LEU A 396 12.99 -7.33 30.51
N ALA A 397 12.17 -8.23 29.97
CA ALA A 397 11.33 -9.15 30.74
C ALA A 397 12.17 -10.08 31.64
N THR A 398 13.37 -10.47 31.20
CA THR A 398 14.27 -11.38 31.92
C THR A 398 14.98 -10.70 33.11
N ILE A 399 15.09 -9.36 33.12
CA ILE A 399 15.83 -8.64 34.17
C ILE A 399 15.24 -8.89 35.56
N TYR A 400 13.92 -8.78 35.71
CA TYR A 400 13.28 -8.91 37.01
C TYR A 400 13.48 -10.31 37.65
N PRO A 401 13.18 -11.43 36.96
CA PRO A 401 13.43 -12.76 37.50
C PRO A 401 14.91 -13.04 37.78
N ALA A 402 15.81 -12.56 36.92
CA ALA A 402 17.24 -12.75 37.10
C ALA A 402 17.78 -12.03 38.33
N LEU A 403 17.28 -10.81 38.60
CA LEU A 403 17.60 -10.07 39.82
C LEU A 403 17.08 -10.81 41.06
N GLN A 404 15.85 -11.31 41.02
CA GLN A 404 15.26 -12.10 42.11
C GLN A 404 16.11 -13.33 42.43
N ALA A 405 16.52 -14.09 41.41
CA ALA A 405 17.39 -15.26 41.58
C ALA A 405 18.74 -14.92 42.20
N SER A 406 19.36 -13.83 41.74
CA SER A 406 20.68 -13.41 42.21
C SER A 406 20.72 -13.07 43.70
N ARG A 407 19.60 -12.58 44.25
CA ARG A 407 19.48 -12.13 45.65
C ARG A 407 19.06 -13.23 46.64
N LEU A 408 18.90 -14.48 46.18
CA LEU A 408 18.58 -15.60 47.07
C LEU A 408 19.72 -15.87 48.06
N GLU A 409 19.39 -15.98 49.36
CA GLU A 409 20.37 -16.33 50.38
C GLU A 409 20.61 -17.85 50.41
N PRO A 410 21.89 -18.31 50.45
CA PRO A 410 22.20 -19.74 50.43
C PRO A 410 21.54 -20.53 51.58
N VAL A 411 21.45 -19.92 52.75
CA VAL A 411 20.86 -20.54 53.96
C VAL A 411 19.36 -20.75 53.79
N GLU A 412 18.64 -19.75 53.28
CA GLU A 412 17.19 -19.86 53.02
C GLU A 412 16.89 -20.82 51.87
N ALA A 413 17.75 -20.86 50.86
CA ALA A 413 17.59 -21.72 49.71
C ALA A 413 17.72 -23.22 50.02
N ILE A 414 18.60 -23.58 50.96
CA ILE A 414 18.85 -24.99 51.37
C ILE A 414 17.83 -25.44 52.43
N LYS A 415 17.30 -24.52 53.25
CA LYS A 415 16.32 -24.83 54.31
C LYS A 415 14.91 -25.15 53.78
N ARG A 416 14.68 -25.06 52.47
CA ARG A 416 13.40 -25.31 51.77
C ARG A 416 13.21 -26.74 51.26
N GLU A 417 14.16 -27.64 51.50
CA GLU A 417 13.90 -29.10 51.46
C GLU A 417 13.17 -29.55 52.74
#